data_AF-A0A377J5T3-F1
#
_entry.id   AF-A0A377J5T3-F1
#
_cell.length_a   1.000
_cell.length_b   1.000
_cell.length_c   1.000
_cell.angle_alpha   90.00
_cell.angle_beta   90.00
_cell.angle_gamma   90.00
#
_symmetry.space_group_name_H-M   'P 1'
#
loop_
_entity.id
_entity.type
_entity.pdbx_description
1 polymer ?
#
loop_
_entity_poly.entity_id
_entity_poly.type
_entity_poly.pdbx_seq_one_letter_code
_entity_poly.pdbx_strand_id
1 'polypeptide(L)'
;MTRFILLACFALFSANASEPQVDAKDFLHFYHSNLTAAHRAIVEGSISREFVRFRGYSLIDYAIYQQISKQEIQSIPKPLIFFSGFFAGKPLYSEFGGVSIDAYIDDSPKPIHLNFQGRYFSDILAIGKQRFYALCALSVVNRCLLLGIGERW
;
A
#
# COMPACT_ATOMS: atom_id res chain seq x y z
N MET A 1 24.91 -38.74 58.72
CA MET A 1 23.62 -38.01 58.85
C MET A 1 23.99 -36.55 59.05
N THR A 2 23.69 -35.56 58.22
CA THR A 2 22.69 -35.40 57.16
C THR A 2 23.17 -34.22 56.29
N ARG A 3 23.28 -34.42 54.97
CA ARG A 3 23.63 -33.34 54.01
C ARG A 3 22.38 -32.50 53.76
N PHE A 4 22.41 -31.20 54.04
CA PHE A 4 21.40 -30.26 53.55
C PHE A 4 21.87 -29.69 52.21
N ILE A 5 21.23 -30.13 51.13
CA ILE A 5 21.37 -29.57 49.79
C ILE A 5 20.40 -28.39 49.71
N LEU A 6 20.93 -27.16 49.70
CA LEU A 6 20.17 -25.98 49.32
C LEU A 6 20.01 -25.99 47.80
N LEU A 7 18.83 -26.43 47.34
CA LEU A 7 18.42 -26.28 45.95
C LEU A 7 18.24 -24.79 45.63
N ALA A 8 19.14 -24.25 44.81
CA ALA A 8 18.95 -22.98 44.14
C ALA A 8 17.91 -23.17 43.02
N CYS A 9 16.65 -22.85 43.29
CA CYS A 9 15.65 -22.65 42.24
C CYS A 9 15.86 -21.27 41.60
N PHE A 10 16.83 -21.18 40.69
CA PHE A 10 16.83 -20.11 39.70
C PHE A 10 15.69 -20.38 38.71
N ALA A 11 14.55 -19.76 38.96
CA ALA A 11 13.50 -19.62 37.96
C ALA A 11 14.04 -18.68 36.86
N LEU A 12 14.64 -19.27 35.82
CA LEU A 12 14.92 -18.60 34.56
C LEU A 12 13.57 -18.33 33.88
N PHE A 13 12.97 -17.18 34.19
CA PHE A 13 11.99 -16.58 33.29
C PHE A 13 12.75 -16.16 32.03
N SER A 14 12.76 -17.03 31.02
CA SER A 14 13.04 -16.63 29.66
C SER A 14 11.90 -15.73 29.22
N ALA A 15 12.02 -14.43 29.46
CA ALA A 15 11.27 -13.44 28.72
C ALA A 15 11.73 -13.57 27.27
N ASN A 16 11.02 -14.37 26.47
CA ASN A 16 11.10 -14.28 25.02
C ASN A 16 10.60 -12.88 24.67
N ALA A 17 11.49 -11.90 24.65
CA ALA A 17 11.26 -10.66 23.96
C ALA A 17 11.06 -11.03 22.49
N SER A 18 9.80 -11.11 22.07
CA SER A 18 9.47 -11.22 20.66
C SER A 18 10.14 -10.05 19.96
N GLU A 19 11.01 -10.33 18.99
CA GLU A 19 11.59 -9.28 18.16
C GLU A 19 10.47 -8.40 17.61
N PRO A 20 10.66 -7.06 17.52
CA PRO A 20 9.65 -6.18 16.96
C PRO A 20 9.25 -6.69 15.58
N GLN A 21 7.99 -7.06 15.42
CA GLN A 21 7.49 -7.55 14.15
C GLN A 21 7.43 -6.39 13.17
N VAL A 22 8.32 -6.40 12.16
CA VAL A 22 8.32 -5.42 11.06
C VAL A 22 6.96 -5.45 10.36
N ASP A 23 6.32 -4.30 10.24
CA ASP A 23 4.99 -4.16 9.65
C ASP A 23 5.01 -3.39 8.31
N ALA A 24 3.83 -3.23 7.70
CA ALA A 24 3.67 -2.54 6.42
C ALA A 24 4.17 -1.08 6.45
N LYS A 25 4.06 -0.41 7.61
CA LYS A 25 4.52 0.97 7.78
C LYS A 25 6.05 1.04 7.76
N ASP A 26 6.72 0.08 8.39
CA ASP A 26 8.19 -0.01 8.36
C ASP A 26 8.72 -0.23 6.94
N PHE A 27 8.10 -1.14 6.18
CA PHE A 27 8.46 -1.36 4.77
C PHE A 27 8.19 -0.12 3.92
N LEU A 28 7.04 0.53 4.13
CA LEU A 28 6.68 1.73 3.38
C LEU A 28 7.67 2.87 3.64
N HIS A 29 8.13 3.01 4.89
CA HIS A 29 9.19 3.93 5.26
C HIS A 29 10.51 3.58 4.55
N PHE A 30 10.91 2.31 4.57
CA PHE A 30 12.13 1.84 3.91
C PHE A 30 12.12 2.11 2.39
N TYR A 31 11.01 1.85 1.71
CA TYR A 31 10.87 2.04 0.26
C TYR A 31 10.46 3.46 -0.15
N HIS A 32 10.26 4.38 0.80
CA HIS A 32 9.69 5.70 0.53
C HIS A 32 10.41 6.46 -0.58
N SER A 33 11.75 6.55 -0.50
CA SER A 33 12.55 7.28 -1.51
C SER A 33 12.35 6.72 -2.93
N ASN A 34 12.36 5.39 -3.07
CA ASN A 34 12.18 4.73 -4.35
C ASN A 34 10.76 4.93 -4.90
N LEU A 35 9.75 4.84 -4.03
CA LEU A 35 8.35 5.04 -4.42
C LEU A 35 8.08 6.50 -4.83
N THR A 36 8.67 7.48 -4.13
CA THR A 36 8.60 8.89 -4.52
C THR A 36 9.29 9.15 -5.85
N ALA A 37 10.47 8.58 -6.08
CA ALA A 37 11.17 8.70 -7.36
C ALA A 37 10.38 8.06 -8.51
N ALA A 38 9.82 6.87 -8.29
CA ALA A 38 8.95 6.21 -9.25
C ALA A 38 7.70 7.03 -9.55
N HIS A 39 7.05 7.59 -8.52
CA HIS A 39 5.88 8.45 -8.69
C HIS A 39 6.20 9.67 -9.57
N ARG A 40 7.33 10.35 -9.33
CA ARG A 40 7.77 11.48 -10.17
C ARG A 40 7.96 11.08 -11.64
N ALA A 41 8.66 9.98 -11.90
CA ALA A 41 8.85 9.49 -13.27
C ALA A 41 7.52 9.14 -13.96
N ILE A 42 6.57 8.56 -13.21
CA ILE A 42 5.24 8.25 -13.73
C ILE A 42 4.45 9.53 -14.03
N VAL A 43 4.53 10.56 -13.19
CA VAL A 43 3.92 11.87 -13.45
C VAL A 43 4.48 12.48 -14.73
N GLU A 44 5.81 12.55 -14.87
CA GLU A 44 6.48 13.09 -16.06
C GLU A 44 6.09 12.34 -17.34
N GLY A 45 6.11 11.00 -17.30
CA GLY A 45 5.69 10.14 -18.41
C GLY A 45 4.19 10.28 -18.74
N SER A 46 3.35 10.50 -17.73
CA SER A 46 1.92 10.71 -17.93
C SER A 46 1.62 12.05 -18.60
N ILE A 47 2.35 13.12 -18.24
CA ILE A 47 2.22 14.45 -18.85
C ILE A 47 2.66 14.41 -20.32
N SER A 48 3.82 13.82 -20.59
CA SER A 48 4.42 13.74 -21.93
C SER A 48 3.80 12.69 -22.84
N ARG A 49 2.95 11.81 -22.31
CA ARG A 49 2.44 10.58 -22.99
C ARG A 49 3.52 9.55 -23.31
N GLU A 50 4.72 9.70 -22.75
CA GLU A 50 5.79 8.71 -22.74
C GLU A 50 5.70 7.86 -21.48
N PHE A 51 4.66 7.02 -21.41
CA PHE A 51 4.32 6.29 -20.19
C PHE A 51 5.43 5.34 -19.72
N VAL A 52 5.75 5.39 -18.43
CA VAL A 52 6.56 4.37 -17.75
C VAL A 52 5.88 3.01 -17.92
N ARG A 53 6.68 1.99 -18.28
CA ARG A 53 6.19 0.64 -18.55
C ARG A 53 6.51 -0.30 -17.40
N PHE A 54 5.49 -1.01 -16.91
CA PHE A 54 5.66 -2.06 -15.90
C PHE A 54 4.97 -3.34 -16.37
N ARG A 55 5.75 -4.39 -16.64
CA ARG A 55 5.23 -5.69 -17.13
C ARG A 55 4.26 -5.55 -18.33
N GLY A 56 4.55 -4.59 -19.21
CA GLY A 56 3.72 -4.29 -20.39
C GLY A 56 2.47 -3.45 -20.13
N TYR A 57 2.24 -2.94 -18.92
CA TYR A 57 1.25 -1.92 -18.61
C TYR A 57 1.84 -0.52 -18.76
N SER A 58 1.03 0.43 -19.24
CA SER A 58 1.33 1.87 -19.19
C SER A 58 0.89 2.40 -17.85
N LEU A 59 1.83 2.87 -17.03
CA LEU A 59 1.50 3.50 -15.76
C LEU A 59 1.04 4.93 -16.01
N ILE A 60 -0.09 5.29 -15.41
CA ILE A 60 -0.68 6.63 -15.51
C ILE A 60 -0.91 7.13 -14.09
N ASP A 61 -0.41 8.32 -13.76
CA ASP A 61 -0.73 8.97 -12.50
C ASP A 61 -2.24 9.24 -12.39
N TYR A 62 -2.83 9.00 -11.21
CA TYR A 62 -4.26 9.15 -11.00
C TYR A 62 -4.77 10.57 -11.26
N ALA A 63 -4.06 11.61 -10.80
CA ALA A 63 -4.52 12.99 -10.95
C ALA A 63 -4.53 13.41 -12.41
N ILE A 64 -3.56 12.91 -13.19
CA ILE A 64 -3.53 13.11 -14.64
C ILE A 64 -4.63 12.28 -15.30
N TYR A 65 -4.81 11.01 -14.93
CA TYR A 65 -5.87 10.14 -15.45
C TYR A 65 -7.26 10.78 -15.38
N GLN A 66 -7.59 11.48 -14.28
CA GLN A 66 -8.87 12.19 -14.12
C GLN A 66 -9.09 13.31 -15.15
N GLN A 67 -8.02 13.82 -15.77
CA GLN A 67 -8.06 14.91 -16.74
C GLN A 67 -8.03 14.40 -18.19
N ILE A 68 -7.73 13.12 -18.40
CA ILE A 68 -7.66 12.49 -19.72
C ILE A 68 -9.06 12.11 -20.20
N SER A 69 -9.35 12.32 -21.48
CA SER A 69 -10.62 11.89 -22.08
C SER A 69 -10.74 10.37 -22.13
N LYS A 70 -11.98 9.83 -22.10
CA LYS A 70 -12.19 8.38 -22.19
C LYS A 70 -11.62 7.79 -23.49
N GLN A 71 -11.73 8.52 -24.60
CA GLN A 71 -11.20 8.12 -25.90
C GLN A 71 -9.68 7.97 -25.86
N GLU A 72 -9.00 8.91 -25.21
CA GLU A 72 -7.55 8.88 -25.05
C GLU A 72 -7.11 7.76 -24.09
N ILE A 73 -7.85 7.50 -23.01
CA ILE A 73 -7.57 6.32 -22.16
C ILE A 73 -7.70 5.01 -22.94
N GLN A 74 -8.68 4.90 -23.84
CA GLN A 74 -8.88 3.72 -24.67
C GLN A 74 -7.78 3.49 -25.71
N SER A 75 -7.05 4.55 -26.12
CA SER A 75 -5.91 4.42 -27.03
C SER A 75 -4.62 4.02 -26.31
N ILE A 76 -4.56 4.15 -24.98
CA ILE A 76 -3.39 3.76 -24.20
C ILE A 76 -3.35 2.23 -24.04
N PRO A 77 -2.25 1.56 -24.44
CA PRO A 77 -2.16 0.11 -24.34
C PRO A 77 -1.97 -0.35 -22.89
N LYS A 78 -2.96 -1.11 -22.39
CA LYS A 78 -2.97 -1.72 -21.05
C LYS A 78 -2.70 -0.68 -19.94
N PRO A 79 -3.59 0.31 -19.75
CA PRO A 79 -3.41 1.34 -18.74
C PRO A 79 -3.52 0.73 -17.34
N LEU A 80 -2.67 1.18 -16.43
CA LEU A 80 -2.71 0.85 -15.01
C LEU A 80 -2.48 2.13 -14.21
N ILE A 81 -3.38 2.42 -13.27
CA ILE A 81 -3.37 3.71 -12.58
C ILE A 81 -2.47 3.63 -11.36
N PHE A 82 -1.52 4.56 -11.29
CA PHE A 82 -0.68 4.75 -10.12
C PHE A 82 -1.33 5.79 -9.21
N PHE A 83 -1.63 5.39 -7.97
CA PHE A 83 -2.22 6.24 -6.94
C PHE A 83 -1.17 6.54 -5.88
N SER A 84 -1.10 7.80 -5.45
CA SER A 84 -0.30 8.29 -4.32
C SER A 84 -1.17 9.20 -3.48
N GLY A 85 -1.32 8.91 -2.19
CA GLY A 85 -2.23 9.68 -1.33
C GLY A 85 -2.29 9.17 0.10
N PHE A 86 -3.35 9.52 0.81
CA PHE A 86 -3.54 9.24 2.24
C PHE A 86 -4.88 8.57 2.48
N PHE A 87 -4.91 7.55 3.33
CA PHE A 87 -6.17 6.90 3.71
C PHE A 87 -7.07 7.86 4.50
N ALA A 88 -8.36 7.79 4.23
CA ALA A 88 -9.41 8.59 4.82
C ALA A 88 -10.37 7.68 5.61
N GLY A 89 -10.37 7.83 6.93
CA GLY A 89 -11.27 7.09 7.80
C GLY A 89 -10.84 5.64 8.05
N LYS A 90 -11.81 4.79 8.39
CA LYS A 90 -11.58 3.39 8.75
C LYS A 90 -11.87 2.47 7.56
N PRO A 91 -11.02 1.48 7.27
CA PRO A 91 -11.30 0.49 6.24
C PRO A 91 -12.54 -0.34 6.60
N LEU A 92 -13.36 -0.64 5.59
CA LEU A 92 -14.48 -1.58 5.67
C LEU A 92 -14.05 -2.91 5.06
N TYR A 93 -14.15 -3.99 5.83
CA TYR A 93 -13.77 -5.34 5.40
C TYR A 93 -15.02 -6.18 5.05
N SER A 94 -14.89 -6.99 4.00
CA SER A 94 -15.84 -8.03 3.63
C SER A 94 -15.10 -9.21 2.99
N GLU A 95 -15.51 -10.43 3.33
CA GLU A 95 -14.96 -11.67 2.74
C GLU A 95 -15.02 -11.69 1.21
N PHE A 96 -16.13 -11.21 0.62
CA PHE A 96 -16.33 -11.19 -0.83
C PHE A 96 -15.91 -9.88 -1.49
N GLY A 97 -15.95 -8.78 -0.73
CA GLY A 97 -15.66 -7.43 -1.23
C GLY A 97 -14.21 -6.98 -1.03
N GLY A 98 -13.43 -7.66 -0.20
CA GLY A 98 -12.10 -7.24 0.21
C GLY A 98 -12.14 -6.08 1.20
N VAL A 99 -11.25 -5.11 1.01
CA VAL A 99 -11.14 -3.92 1.86
C VAL A 99 -11.50 -2.68 1.06
N SER A 100 -12.57 -2.00 1.44
CA SER A 100 -12.96 -0.71 0.89
C SER A 100 -12.51 0.41 1.82
N ILE A 101 -11.89 1.45 1.26
CA ILE A 101 -11.46 2.62 2.03
C ILE A 101 -11.45 3.86 1.13
N ASP A 102 -11.78 5.01 1.70
CA ASP A 102 -11.65 6.29 1.00
C ASP A 102 -10.21 6.79 1.12
N ALA A 103 -9.75 7.58 0.16
CA ALA A 103 -8.44 8.19 0.16
C ALA A 103 -8.46 9.60 -0.43
N TYR A 104 -7.54 10.44 0.03
CA TYR A 104 -7.31 11.77 -0.54
C TYR A 104 -5.97 11.81 -1.27
N ILE A 105 -5.93 12.55 -2.35
CA ILE A 105 -4.70 12.96 -3.04
C ILE A 105 -4.48 14.40 -2.68
N ASP A 106 -3.47 14.71 -1.88
CA ASP A 106 -3.02 16.07 -1.54
C ASP A 106 -4.17 17.10 -1.49
N ASP A 107 -4.13 18.14 -2.34
CA ASP A 107 -5.11 19.24 -2.35
C ASP A 107 -6.48 18.89 -2.95
N SER A 108 -6.79 17.60 -3.18
CA SER A 108 -8.09 17.16 -3.67
C SER A 108 -9.15 17.26 -2.58
N PRO A 109 -10.21 18.08 -2.76
CA PRO A 109 -11.26 18.24 -1.76
C PRO A 109 -12.19 17.03 -1.66
N LYS A 110 -12.16 16.13 -2.67
CA LYS A 110 -13.08 14.99 -2.75
C LYS A 110 -12.35 13.67 -2.43
N PRO A 111 -12.87 12.85 -1.51
CA PRO A 111 -12.33 11.51 -1.28
C PRO A 111 -12.60 10.60 -2.48
N ILE A 112 -11.68 9.68 -2.70
CA ILE A 112 -11.69 8.70 -3.77
C ILE A 112 -11.86 7.33 -3.14
N HIS A 113 -12.84 6.57 -3.62
CA HIS A 113 -13.09 5.23 -3.11
C HIS A 113 -12.13 4.23 -3.75
N LEU A 114 -11.36 3.52 -2.91
CA LEU A 114 -10.43 2.47 -3.31
C LEU A 114 -10.88 1.13 -2.75
N ASN A 115 -10.63 0.06 -3.50
CA ASN A 115 -10.91 -1.30 -3.09
C ASN A 115 -9.66 -2.16 -3.22
N PHE A 116 -9.33 -2.90 -2.18
CA PHE A 116 -8.18 -3.78 -2.09
C PHE A 116 -8.64 -5.20 -1.78
N GLN A 117 -7.76 -6.20 -1.99
CA GLN A 117 -8.04 -7.55 -1.52
C GLN A 117 -8.08 -7.61 0.02
N GLY A 118 -8.83 -8.58 0.57
CA GLY A 118 -9.01 -8.75 2.01
C GLY A 118 -7.71 -8.82 2.82
N ARG A 119 -6.66 -9.40 2.22
CA ARG A 119 -5.34 -9.55 2.85
C ARG A 119 -4.67 -8.25 3.28
N TYR A 120 -5.01 -7.13 2.64
CA TYR A 120 -4.40 -5.82 2.93
C TYR A 120 -5.00 -5.13 4.15
N PHE A 121 -5.99 -5.72 4.84
CA PHE A 121 -6.69 -5.04 5.93
C PHE A 121 -5.75 -4.62 7.06
N SER A 122 -4.89 -5.53 7.52
CA SER A 122 -3.91 -5.23 8.58
C SER A 122 -2.88 -4.19 8.12
N ASP A 123 -2.46 -4.25 6.87
CA ASP A 123 -1.45 -3.34 6.32
C ASP A 123 -1.99 -1.91 6.22
N ILE A 124 -3.23 -1.76 5.77
CA ILE A 124 -3.94 -0.47 5.72
C ILE A 124 -4.07 0.13 7.13
N LEU A 125 -4.40 -0.70 8.13
CA LEU A 125 -4.44 -0.25 9.53
C LEU A 125 -3.06 0.17 10.06
N ALA A 126 -2.00 -0.58 9.73
CA ALA A 126 -0.63 -0.30 10.17
C ALA A 126 -0.07 1.00 9.55
N ILE A 127 -0.31 1.21 8.25
CA ILE A 127 0.11 2.43 7.53
C ILE A 127 -0.56 3.67 8.14
N GLY A 128 -1.86 3.58 8.44
CA GLY A 128 -2.62 4.65 9.05
C GLY A 128 -2.63 5.93 8.22
N LYS A 129 -2.10 7.03 8.79
CA LYS A 129 -2.12 8.37 8.17
C LYS A 129 -0.91 8.67 7.28
N GLN A 130 -0.05 7.69 7.01
CA GLN A 130 1.09 7.91 6.12
C GLN A 130 0.66 7.94 4.65
N ARG A 131 1.48 8.56 3.82
CA ARG A 131 1.29 8.49 2.37
C ARG A 131 1.50 7.05 1.92
N PHE A 132 0.54 6.51 1.17
CA PHE A 132 0.64 5.19 0.55
C PHE A 132 0.66 5.30 -0.97
N TYR A 133 1.05 4.20 -1.61
CA TYR A 133 1.12 4.07 -3.05
C TYR A 133 0.39 2.82 -3.50
N ALA A 134 -0.34 2.87 -4.62
CA ALA A 134 -1.08 1.72 -5.13
C ALA A 134 -1.11 1.67 -6.66
N LEU A 135 -1.27 0.46 -7.21
CA LEU A 135 -1.60 0.22 -8.61
C LEU A 135 -3.05 -0.22 -8.72
N CYS A 136 -3.89 0.56 -9.39
CA CYS A 136 -5.32 0.31 -9.53
C CYS A 136 -5.69 0.00 -10.99
N ALA A 137 -6.46 -1.06 -11.19
CA ALA A 137 -7.05 -1.36 -12.49
C ALA A 137 -8.20 -0.40 -12.81
N LEU A 138 -8.39 -0.09 -14.10
CA LEU A 138 -9.49 0.75 -14.60
C LEU A 138 -10.87 0.08 -14.60
N SER A 139 -11.01 -1.12 -14.04
CA SER A 139 -12.28 -1.84 -14.05
C SER A 139 -13.31 -1.20 -13.13
N VAL A 140 -14.60 -1.43 -13.40
CA VAL A 140 -15.75 -0.99 -12.58
C VAL A 140 -15.56 -1.36 -11.10
N VAL A 141 -14.84 -2.44 -10.85
CA VAL A 141 -14.33 -2.83 -9.53
C VAL A 141 -12.88 -2.33 -9.47
N ASN A 142 -12.65 -1.12 -8.95
CA ASN A 142 -11.33 -0.50 -8.78
C ASN A 142 -10.45 -1.32 -7.83
N ARG A 143 -9.93 -2.45 -8.29
CA ARG A 143 -9.03 -3.32 -7.51
C ARG A 143 -7.64 -2.72 -7.54
N CYS A 144 -7.19 -2.32 -6.37
CA CYS A 144 -5.89 -1.75 -6.11
C CYS A 144 -4.96 -2.78 -5.45
N LEU A 145 -3.70 -2.73 -5.84
CA LEU A 145 -2.59 -3.43 -5.22
C LEU A 145 -1.76 -2.41 -4.45
N LEU A 146 -1.60 -2.63 -3.15
CA LEU A 146 -0.85 -1.76 -2.27
C LEU A 146 0.66 -2.00 -2.46
N LEU A 147 1.44 -0.94 -2.58
CA LEU A 147 2.87 -1.01 -2.88
C LEU A 147 3.72 -0.75 -1.64
N GLY A 148 4.92 -1.34 -1.62
CA GLY A 148 5.93 -1.02 -0.61
C GLY A 148 5.67 -1.58 0.78
N ILE A 149 4.78 -2.58 0.92
CA ILE A 149 4.37 -3.12 2.22
C ILE A 149 5.09 -4.41 2.64
N GLY A 150 6.08 -4.86 1.86
CA GLY A 150 6.88 -6.04 2.20
C GLY A 150 6.11 -7.37 2.15
N GLU A 151 5.19 -7.54 1.19
CA GLU A 151 4.44 -8.80 1.03
C GLU A 151 5.39 -10.00 0.97
N ARG A 152 5.12 -10.99 1.83
CA ARG A 152 5.72 -12.32 1.76
C ARG A 152 4.79 -13.20 0.91
N TRP A 153 5.30 -13.70 -0.20
CA TRP A 153 4.59 -14.62 -1.11
C TRP A 153 4.84 -16.07 -0.71
#